data_AF-Q7V575-F1
#
_entry.id   AF-Q7V575-F1
#
_cell.length_a   1.000
_cell.length_b   1.000
_cell.length_c   1.000
_cell.angle_alpha   90.00
_cell.angle_beta   90.00
_cell.angle_gamma   90.00
#
_symmetry.space_group_name_H-M   'P 1'
#
loop_
_entity.id
_entity.type
_entity.pdbx_description
1 polymer ?
#
loop_
_entity_poly.entity_id
_entity_poly.type
_entity_poly.pdbx_seq_one_letter_code
_entity_poly.pdbx_strand_id
1 'polypeptide(L)'
;MSTSCQTADHQAVALNEADCCLNFHQAISTRLKEVGRPQLQIALAAIDEGDELVVVKLNRLERNQVEAIARLQDLQKKGIHIRTADGLINSRAIGELMPVLLGFFLVLLQ
;
A
#
# COMPACT_ATOMS: atom_id res chain seq x y z
N MET A 1 26.96 -3.93 -11.69
CA MET A 1 26.65 -4.88 -10.59
C MET A 1 25.58 -4.24 -9.73
N SER A 2 24.47 -4.96 -9.56
CA SER A 2 23.14 -4.41 -9.36
C SER A 2 22.84 -4.14 -7.88
N THR A 3 22.41 -2.91 -7.58
CA THR A 3 21.95 -2.44 -6.26
C THR A 3 20.57 -2.98 -5.87
N SER A 4 20.04 -3.96 -6.60
CA SER A 4 18.69 -4.52 -6.38
C SER A 4 18.60 -5.47 -5.19
N CYS A 5 19.70 -6.12 -4.78
CA CYS A 5 19.66 -7.09 -3.68
C CYS A 5 19.57 -6.41 -2.31
N GLN A 6 20.28 -5.30 -2.09
CA GLN A 6 20.28 -4.66 -0.77
C GLN A 6 18.93 -4.03 -0.40
N THR A 7 18.10 -3.67 -1.38
CA THR A 7 16.80 -3.02 -1.08
C THR A 7 15.74 -4.03 -0.65
N ALA A 8 15.81 -5.27 -1.14
CA ALA A 8 14.84 -6.31 -0.82
C ALA A 8 14.94 -6.73 0.66
N ASP A 9 16.16 -6.86 1.18
CA ASP A 9 16.44 -7.19 2.59
C ASP A 9 15.87 -6.14 3.55
N HIS A 10 16.09 -4.84 3.30
CA HIS A 10 15.55 -3.79 4.17
C HIS A 10 14.02 -3.75 4.20
N GLN A 11 13.36 -4.09 3.08
CA GLN A 11 11.90 -4.16 3.06
C GLN A 11 11.38 -5.34 3.87
N ALA A 12 12.03 -6.51 3.76
CA ALA A 12 11.66 -7.68 4.54
C ALA A 12 11.83 -7.44 6.04
N VAL A 13 12.89 -6.73 6.46
CA VAL A 13 13.10 -6.35 7.86
C VAL A 13 11.98 -5.42 8.36
N ALA A 14 11.65 -4.36 7.63
CA ALA A 14 10.59 -3.42 8.02
C ALA A 14 9.19 -4.05 8.09
N LEU A 15 8.93 -5.09 7.29
CA LEU A 15 7.68 -5.87 7.35
C LEU A 15 7.67 -6.89 8.49
N ASN A 16 8.82 -7.45 8.89
CA ASN A 16 8.89 -8.37 10.04
C ASN A 16 8.75 -7.62 11.39
N GLU A 17 9.10 -6.34 11.44
CA GLU A 17 8.89 -5.49 12.63
C GLU A 17 7.43 -5.04 12.77
N ALA A 18 6.68 -4.99 11.68
CA ALA A 18 5.25 -4.88 11.73
C ALA A 18 4.68 -6.28 12.00
N ASP A 19 3.89 -6.45 13.07
CA ASP A 19 3.27 -7.73 13.47
C ASP A 19 2.23 -8.22 12.43
N CYS A 20 2.71 -8.61 11.24
CA CYS A 20 1.91 -8.93 10.08
C CYS A 20 1.69 -10.44 10.01
N CYS A 21 0.42 -10.87 9.98
CA CYS A 21 0.05 -12.28 9.85
C CYS A 21 0.52 -12.90 8.53
N LEU A 22 0.60 -12.09 7.46
CA LEU A 22 0.97 -12.51 6.10
C LEU A 22 1.93 -11.51 5.47
N ASN A 23 3.10 -11.98 5.05
CA ASN A 23 4.13 -11.17 4.41
C ASN A 23 4.26 -11.50 2.92
N PHE A 24 3.96 -10.53 2.06
CA PHE A 24 4.10 -10.65 0.61
C PHE A 24 5.25 -9.78 0.12
N HIS A 25 6.20 -10.38 -0.62
CA HIS A 25 7.33 -9.65 -1.20
C HIS A 25 7.31 -9.72 -2.72
N GLN A 26 7.42 -8.56 -3.38
CA GLN A 26 7.44 -8.46 -4.84
C GLN A 26 8.40 -7.38 -5.33
N ALA A 27 9.38 -7.77 -6.16
CA ALA A 27 10.30 -6.89 -6.86
C ALA A 27 9.91 -6.71 -8.34
N ILE A 28 8.66 -6.29 -8.60
CA ILE A 28 8.13 -6.05 -9.95
C ILE A 28 7.87 -4.55 -10.12
N SER A 29 8.19 -4.01 -11.29
CA SER A 29 7.99 -2.59 -11.60
C SER A 29 6.53 -2.16 -11.46
N THR A 30 6.30 -1.01 -10.83
CA THR A 30 4.99 -0.34 -10.81
C THR A 30 4.51 0.06 -12.20
N ARG A 31 5.38 0.03 -13.23
CA ARG A 31 5.04 0.23 -14.66
C ARG A 31 4.27 -0.94 -15.30
N LEU A 32 4.17 -2.09 -14.65
CA LEU A 32 3.20 -3.11 -15.04
C LEU A 32 1.84 -2.80 -14.41
N LYS A 33 0.75 -3.08 -15.14
CA LYS A 33 -0.60 -3.03 -14.58
C LYS A 33 -0.73 -4.06 -13.46
N GLU A 34 -1.72 -3.90 -12.57
CA GLU A 34 -1.98 -4.84 -11.47
C GLU A 34 -2.06 -6.31 -11.92
N VAL A 35 -2.64 -6.56 -13.09
CA VAL A 35 -2.72 -7.90 -13.73
C VAL A 35 -1.34 -8.55 -13.92
N GLY A 36 -0.28 -7.76 -14.08
CA GLY A 36 1.11 -8.22 -14.17
C GLY A 36 1.84 -8.30 -12.82
N ARG A 37 1.13 -8.16 -11.70
CA ARG A 37 1.67 -8.11 -10.33
C ARG A 37 1.06 -9.22 -9.47
N PRO A 38 1.46 -10.49 -9.66
CA PRO A 38 0.80 -11.64 -9.06
C PRO A 38 0.81 -11.63 -7.53
N GLN A 39 1.91 -11.22 -6.87
CA GLN A 39 1.95 -11.18 -5.40
C GLN A 39 1.10 -10.03 -4.83
N LEU A 40 0.94 -8.91 -5.56
CA LEU A 40 -0.01 -7.86 -5.17
C LEU A 40 -1.46 -8.37 -5.28
N GLN A 41 -1.79 -9.10 -6.34
CA GLN A 41 -3.12 -9.70 -6.49
C GLN A 41 -3.41 -10.73 -5.39
N ILE A 42 -2.45 -11.60 -5.08
CA ILE A 42 -2.59 -12.57 -3.98
C ILE A 42 -2.79 -11.83 -2.65
N ALA A 43 -2.01 -10.78 -2.38
CA ALA A 43 -2.17 -9.98 -1.17
C ALA A 43 -3.57 -9.36 -1.09
N LEU A 44 -4.05 -8.74 -2.17
CA LEU A 44 -5.38 -8.13 -2.23
C LEU A 44 -6.53 -9.17 -2.16
N ALA A 45 -6.29 -10.40 -2.59
CA ALA A 45 -7.25 -11.49 -2.51
C ALA A 45 -7.27 -12.19 -1.15
N ALA A 46 -6.20 -12.06 -0.36
CA ALA A 46 -6.06 -12.66 0.97
C ALA A 46 -6.50 -11.74 2.12
N ILE A 47 -6.85 -10.49 1.81
CA ILE A 47 -7.23 -9.45 2.78
C ILE A 47 -8.74 -9.26 2.71
N ASP A 48 -9.37 -9.25 3.88
CA ASP A 48 -10.82 -9.12 4.03
C ASP A 48 -11.21 -7.80 4.69
N GLU A 49 -12.52 -7.55 4.80
CA GLU A 49 -13.04 -6.37 5.51
C GLU A 49 -12.53 -6.33 6.97
N GLY A 50 -12.03 -5.16 7.39
CA GLY A 50 -11.48 -4.95 8.72
C GLY A 50 -9.98 -5.26 8.86
N ASP A 51 -9.36 -5.89 7.87
CA ASP A 51 -7.92 -6.15 7.87
C ASP A 51 -7.10 -4.88 7.58
N GLU A 52 -5.79 -4.96 7.83
CA GLU A 52 -4.84 -3.89 7.53
C GLU A 52 -3.75 -4.35 6.55
N LEU A 53 -3.65 -3.67 5.41
CA LEU A 53 -2.56 -3.82 4.46
C LEU A 53 -1.38 -2.93 4.89
N VAL A 54 -0.27 -3.54 5.30
CA VAL A 54 0.97 -2.82 5.59
C VAL A 54 1.87 -2.77 4.37
N VAL A 55 2.30 -1.58 3.98
CA VAL A 55 3.22 -1.36 2.84
C VAL A 55 4.45 -0.56 3.25
N VAL A 56 5.62 -0.86 2.67
CA VAL A 56 6.84 -0.12 3.02
C VAL A 56 6.73 1.35 2.59
N LYS A 57 6.25 1.61 1.37
CA LYS A 57 6.04 2.96 0.81
C LYS A 57 4.89 2.93 -0.20
N LEU A 58 4.07 3.97 -0.23
CA LEU A 58 2.96 4.12 -1.18
C LEU A 58 3.41 4.16 -2.65
N ASN A 59 4.59 4.72 -2.93
CA ASN A 59 5.16 4.75 -4.29
C ASN A 59 5.51 3.37 -4.86
N ARG A 60 5.44 2.31 -4.04
CA ARG A 60 5.58 0.92 -4.47
C ARG A 60 4.24 0.28 -4.80
N LEU A 61 3.12 0.89 -4.41
CA LEU A 61 1.80 0.48 -4.85
C LEU A 61 1.47 1.11 -6.20
N GLU A 62 1.63 2.42 -6.35
CA GLU A 62 1.15 3.17 -7.51
C GLU A 62 2.20 4.10 -8.12
N ARG A 63 1.98 4.50 -9.39
CA ARG A 63 3.00 5.26 -10.17
C ARG A 63 2.94 6.74 -9.90
N ASN A 64 1.75 7.26 -9.60
CA ASN A 64 1.52 8.66 -9.32
C ASN A 64 0.54 8.82 -8.15
N GLN A 65 0.46 10.06 -7.65
CA GLN A 65 -0.35 10.38 -6.48
C GLN A 65 -1.85 10.16 -6.72
N VAL A 66 -2.34 10.38 -7.95
CA VAL A 66 -3.76 10.18 -8.30
C VAL A 66 -4.13 8.69 -8.22
N GLU A 67 -3.32 7.82 -8.81
CA GLU A 67 -3.50 6.36 -8.74
C GLU A 67 -3.42 5.88 -7.29
N ALA A 68 -2.48 6.41 -6.50
CA ALA A 68 -2.35 6.08 -5.08
C ALA A 68 -3.62 6.46 -4.30
N ILE A 69 -4.15 7.66 -4.51
CA ILE A 69 -5.39 8.12 -3.85
C ILE A 69 -6.58 7.27 -4.29
N ALA A 70 -6.72 6.95 -5.58
CA ALA A 70 -7.78 6.09 -6.07
C ALA A 70 -7.74 4.70 -5.40
N ARG A 71 -6.55 4.09 -5.28
CA ARG A 71 -6.39 2.82 -4.56
C ARG A 71 -6.76 2.94 -3.08
N LEU A 72 -6.32 4.01 -2.42
CA LEU A 72 -6.68 4.26 -1.01
C LEU A 72 -8.21 4.34 -0.85
N GLN A 73 -8.90 5.01 -1.78
CA GLN A 73 -10.37 5.07 -1.76
C GLN A 73 -11.02 3.71 -1.99
N ASP A 74 -10.50 2.91 -2.92
CA ASP A 74 -11.04 1.57 -3.19
C ASP A 74 -10.85 0.62 -2.00
N LEU A 75 -9.70 0.67 -1.33
CA LEU A 75 -9.47 -0.09 -0.10
C LEU A 75 -10.40 0.37 1.03
N GLN A 76 -10.56 1.68 1.21
CA GLN A 76 -11.48 2.25 2.20
C GLN A 76 -12.94 1.83 1.96
N LYS A 77 -13.41 1.82 0.71
CA LYS A 77 -14.77 1.34 0.36
C LYS A 77 -14.98 -0.13 0.69
N LYS A 78 -13.92 -0.94 0.68
CA LYS A 78 -13.93 -2.36 1.06
C LYS A 78 -13.78 -2.56 2.57
N GLY A 79 -13.69 -1.49 3.36
CA GLY A 79 -13.41 -1.57 4.80
C GLY A 79 -12.01 -2.08 5.12
N ILE A 80 -11.08 -2.02 4.15
CA ILE A 80 -9.69 -2.43 4.32
C ILE A 80 -8.87 -1.22 4.77
N HIS A 81 -8.11 -1.39 5.84
CA HIS A 81 -7.19 -0.38 6.32
C HIS A 81 -5.83 -0.49 5.63
N ILE A 82 -5.10 0.62 5.57
CA ILE A 82 -3.76 0.65 5.01
C ILE A 82 -2.83 1.47 5.89
N ARG A 83 -1.63 0.93 6.10
CA ARG A 83 -0.58 1.57 6.88
C ARG A 83 0.75 1.50 6.15
N THR A 84 1.50 2.59 6.18
CA THR A 84 2.91 2.58 5.76
C THR A 84 3.79 2.13 6.91
N ALA A 85 4.85 1.36 6.63
CA ALA A 85 5.79 0.89 7.66
C ALA A 85 6.43 2.04 8.47
N ASP A 86 6.67 3.19 7.81
CA ASP A 86 7.17 4.43 8.44
C ASP A 86 6.10 5.20 9.24
N GLY A 87 4.85 4.74 9.26
CA GLY A 87 3.75 5.34 10.04
C GLY A 87 3.14 6.62 9.46
N LEU A 88 3.72 7.21 8.41
CA LEU A 88 3.21 8.45 7.77
C LEU A 88 1.74 8.36 7.33
N ILE A 89 1.32 7.19 6.86
CA ILE A 89 -0.06 6.90 6.50
C ILE A 89 -0.54 5.74 7.35
N ASN A 90 -1.64 5.95 8.06
CA ASN A 90 -2.35 4.93 8.81
C ASN A 90 -3.84 5.26 8.76
N SER A 91 -4.57 4.60 7.86
CA SER A 91 -5.99 4.92 7.65
C SER A 91 -6.85 4.58 8.86
N ARG A 92 -6.45 3.58 9.66
CA ARG A 92 -7.14 3.22 10.90
C ARG A 92 -7.00 4.31 11.97
N ALA A 93 -5.81 4.88 12.12
CA ALA A 93 -5.56 5.98 13.05
C ALA A 93 -6.22 7.29 12.60
N ILE A 94 -6.29 7.53 11.29
CA ILE A 94 -6.99 8.69 10.71
C ILE A 94 -8.51 8.55 10.89
N GLY A 95 -9.04 7.33 10.77
CA GLY A 95 -10.46 7.02 11.00
C GLY A 95 -11.39 7.75 10.04
N GLU A 96 -12.50 8.27 10.57
CA GLU A 96 -13.58 8.93 9.82
C GLU A 96 -13.14 10.14 8.98
N LEU A 97 -11.96 10.70 9.24
CA LEU A 97 -11.41 11.81 8.46
C LEU A 97 -10.77 11.35 7.14
N MET A 98 -10.50 10.06 6.97
CA MET A 98 -9.79 9.53 5.81
C MET A 98 -10.49 9.84 4.48
N PRO A 99 -11.82 9.65 4.33
CA PRO A 99 -12.52 9.97 3.08
C PRO A 99 -12.43 11.46 2.73
N VAL A 100 -12.50 12.34 3.73
CA VAL A 100 -12.40 13.80 3.55
C VAL A 100 -11.01 14.20 3.09
N LEU A 101 -9.96 13.63 3.70
CA LEU A 101 -8.57 13.88 3.31
C LEU A 101 -8.29 13.42 1.87
N LEU A 102 -8.76 12.22 1.49
CA LEU A 102 -8.61 11.71 0.13
C LEU A 102 -9.35 12.60 -0.89
N GLY A 103 -10.55 13.05 -0.56
CA GLY A 103 -11.31 13.99 -1.37
C GLY A 103 -10.58 15.32 -1.55
N PHE A 104 -10.02 15.88 -0.48
CA PHE A 104 -9.24 17.10 -0.52
C PHE A 104 -7.99 16.98 -1.42
N PHE A 105 -7.25 15.87 -1.31
CA PHE A 105 -6.08 15.65 -2.17
C PHE A 105 -6.43 15.50 -3.65
N LEU A 106 -7.59 14.93 -4.00
CA LEU A 106 -8.03 14.84 -5.39
C LEU A 106 -8.29 16.22 -5.99
N VAL A 107 -8.93 17.12 -5.22
CA VAL A 107 -9.22 18.49 -5.68
C VAL A 107 -7.93 19.31 -5.86
N LEU A 108 -6.93 19.12 -4.99
CA LEU A 108 -5.64 19.81 -5.10
C LEU A 108 -4.77 19.36 -6.28
N LEU A 109 -5.06 18.21 -6.87
CA LEU A 109 -4.28 17.63 -7.97
C LEU A 109 -4.86 17.95 -9.36
N GLN A 110 -5.93 18.75 -9.43
CA GLN A 110 -6.54 19.25 -10.67
C GLN A 110 -6.01 20.64 -11.01
#